data_AF-A0A163AZC2-F1
#
_entry.id   AF-A0A163AZC2-F1
#
_cell.length_a   1.000
_cell.length_b   1.000
_cell.length_c   1.000
_cell.angle_alpha   90.00
_cell.angle_beta   90.00
_cell.angle_gamma   90.00
#
_symmetry.space_group_name_H-M   'P 1'
#
loop_
_entity.id
_entity.type
_entity.pdbx_description
1 polymer ?
#
loop_
_entity_poly.entity_id
_entity_poly.type
_entity_poly.pdbx_seq_one_letter_code
_entity_poly.pdbx_strand_id
1 'polypeptide(L)'
;MLVAKLKEVWKEVTLLSTWIASVTGAFIIPLPSWHATDENTAFFMKFGVFIATVLAGFLILYSFKNKSARTWMRLSIEFIALFVGVYAIYHFAREAKTLPYLDKDIVIGNELLDNNPFETFKTAHGFLPARNEQMMIILGDPEKAWVKESIMSNRIQLMALLFFCYLFSAGFMISFCNLIILYKEKYQKKNTTVSKTVIE
;
A
#
# COMPACT_ATOMS: atom_id res chain seq x y z
N MET A 1 6.22 -34.96 -21.20
CA MET A 1 5.92 -34.90 -19.75
C MET A 1 6.85 -33.95 -19.00
N LEU A 2 8.17 -34.02 -19.21
CA LEU A 2 9.19 -33.13 -18.62
C LEU A 2 8.98 -31.62 -18.90
N VAL A 3 8.63 -31.27 -20.14
CA VAL A 3 8.43 -29.86 -20.57
C VAL A 3 7.21 -29.21 -19.88
N ALA A 4 6.16 -29.97 -19.59
CA ALA A 4 4.99 -29.46 -18.89
C ALA A 4 5.31 -29.17 -17.41
N LYS A 5 6.04 -30.10 -16.75
CA LYS A 5 6.55 -29.89 -15.39
C LYS A 5 7.50 -28.69 -15.32
N LEU A 6 8.38 -28.51 -16.30
CA LEU A 6 9.28 -27.34 -16.36
C LEU A 6 8.53 -26.01 -16.49
N LYS A 7 7.43 -25.99 -17.27
CA LYS A 7 6.57 -24.79 -17.41
C LYS A 7 5.84 -24.45 -16.12
N GLU A 8 5.33 -25.45 -15.40
CA GLU A 8 4.68 -25.25 -14.10
C GLU A 8 5.69 -24.73 -13.06
N VAL A 9 6.90 -25.31 -13.00
CA VAL A 9 7.99 -24.81 -12.13
C VAL A 9 8.38 -23.38 -12.49
N TRP A 10 8.46 -23.03 -13.78
CA TRP A 10 8.75 -21.64 -14.19
C TRP A 10 7.65 -20.65 -13.79
N LYS A 11 6.39 -21.06 -13.88
CA LYS A 11 5.26 -20.26 -13.39
C LYS A 11 5.36 -20.04 -11.88
N GLU A 12 5.65 -21.09 -11.12
CA GLU A 12 5.83 -21.03 -9.67
C GLU A 12 6.98 -20.09 -9.30
N VAL A 13 8.15 -20.25 -9.92
CA VAL A 13 9.30 -19.37 -9.70
C VAL A 13 8.96 -17.92 -10.02
N THR A 14 8.27 -17.64 -11.14
CA THR A 14 7.91 -16.26 -11.51
C THR A 14 6.97 -15.62 -10.49
N LEU A 15 5.94 -16.33 -10.05
CA LEU A 15 4.99 -15.83 -9.06
C LEU A 15 5.65 -15.64 -7.68
N LEU A 16 6.51 -16.58 -7.29
CA LEU A 16 7.22 -16.55 -6.02
C LEU A 16 8.30 -15.45 -6.00
N SER A 17 9.02 -15.24 -7.11
CA SER A 17 9.94 -14.10 -7.28
C SER A 17 9.20 -12.77 -7.31
N THR A 18 8.04 -12.70 -7.97
CA THR A 18 7.20 -11.48 -7.97
C THR A 18 6.73 -11.16 -6.55
N TRP A 19 6.37 -12.19 -5.77
CA TRP A 19 6.00 -12.04 -4.36
C TRP A 19 7.17 -11.55 -3.51
N ILE A 20 8.34 -12.20 -3.59
CA ILE A 20 9.55 -11.75 -2.87
C ILE A 20 9.87 -10.31 -3.25
N ALA A 21 9.93 -9.97 -4.54
CA ALA A 21 10.24 -8.63 -5.00
C ALA A 21 9.21 -7.58 -4.53
N SER A 22 7.93 -7.93 -4.50
CA SER A 22 6.88 -7.02 -4.01
C SER A 22 6.99 -6.80 -2.50
N VAL A 23 7.27 -7.85 -1.73
CA VAL A 23 7.48 -7.76 -0.28
C VAL A 23 8.75 -6.97 0.03
N THR A 24 9.89 -7.32 -0.59
CA THR A 24 11.16 -6.63 -0.40
C THR A 24 11.09 -5.18 -0.88
N GLY A 25 10.41 -4.90 -1.99
CA GLY A 25 10.17 -3.55 -2.49
C GLY A 25 9.40 -2.67 -1.48
N ALA A 26 8.43 -3.25 -0.75
CA ALA A 26 7.73 -2.55 0.31
C ALA A 26 8.62 -2.19 1.52
N PHE A 27 9.74 -2.90 1.73
CA PHE A 27 10.75 -2.55 2.74
C PHE A 27 11.79 -1.53 2.24
N ILE A 28 12.03 -1.44 0.93
CA ILE A 28 13.01 -0.52 0.32
C ILE A 28 12.43 0.88 0.11
N ILE A 29 11.12 0.99 -0.15
CA ILE A 29 10.45 2.30 -0.27
C ILE A 29 10.54 3.00 1.10
N PRO A 30 11.15 4.20 1.18
CA PRO A 30 11.30 4.91 2.43
C PRO A 30 9.91 5.16 3.02
N LEU A 31 9.64 4.50 4.15
CA LEU A 31 8.40 4.70 4.87
C LEU A 31 8.35 6.16 5.37
N PRO A 32 7.14 6.75 5.48
CA PRO A 32 6.99 8.12 5.94
C PRO A 32 7.73 8.33 7.27
N SER A 33 8.36 9.48 7.48
CA SER A 33 9.20 9.75 8.67
C SER A 33 8.51 9.50 10.01
N TRP A 34 7.18 9.58 10.04
CA TRP A 34 6.35 9.34 11.21
C TRP A 34 6.06 7.85 11.49
N HIS A 35 6.51 6.90 10.66
CA HIS A 35 6.13 5.49 10.77
C HIS A 35 6.75 4.75 11.98
N ALA A 36 7.85 5.25 12.54
CA ALA A 36 8.59 4.60 13.63
C ALA A 36 8.83 5.53 14.82
N THR A 37 7.97 6.54 14.97
CA THR A 37 8.09 7.49 16.09
C THR A 37 7.59 6.92 17.43
N ASP A 38 6.90 5.77 17.41
CA ASP A 38 6.51 5.01 18.62
C ASP A 38 6.48 3.48 18.34
N GLU A 39 6.69 2.67 19.39
CA GLU A 39 6.80 1.20 19.28
C GLU A 39 5.52 0.52 18.77
N ASN A 40 4.35 1.02 19.16
CA ASN A 40 3.04 0.45 18.79
C ASN A 40 2.80 0.57 17.29
N THR A 41 3.13 1.73 16.74
CA THR A 41 3.03 2.06 15.33
C THR A 41 4.03 1.23 14.48
N ALA A 42 5.24 1.03 14.98
CA ALA A 42 6.22 0.14 14.34
C ALA A 42 5.75 -1.33 14.31
N PHE A 43 5.13 -1.81 15.40
CA PHE A 43 4.51 -3.14 15.45
C PHE A 43 3.36 -3.25 14.43
N PHE A 44 2.51 -2.24 14.32
CA PHE A 44 1.37 -2.24 13.40
C PHE A 44 1.80 -2.38 11.94
N MET A 45 2.86 -1.69 11.51
CA MET A 45 3.42 -1.85 10.17
C MET A 45 3.98 -3.24 9.92
N LYS A 46 4.74 -3.80 10.87
CA LYS A 46 5.28 -5.17 10.77
C LYS A 46 4.15 -6.20 10.66
N PHE A 47 3.11 -6.05 11.48
CA PHE A 47 1.93 -6.90 11.45
C PHE A 47 1.17 -6.76 10.12
N GLY A 48 1.00 -5.54 9.62
CA GLY A 48 0.44 -5.28 8.30
C GLY A 48 1.21 -6.04 7.22
N VAL A 49 2.52 -5.82 7.12
CA VAL A 49 3.36 -6.51 6.13
C VAL A 49 3.25 -8.03 6.25
N PHE A 50 3.21 -8.59 7.46
CA PHE A 50 2.96 -10.01 7.68
C PHE A 50 1.62 -10.46 7.09
N ILE A 51 0.53 -9.76 7.38
CA ILE A 51 -0.81 -10.08 6.84
C ILE A 51 -0.84 -9.99 5.32
N ALA A 52 -0.25 -8.94 4.72
CA ALA A 52 -0.18 -8.82 3.26
C ALA A 52 0.61 -9.98 2.64
N THR A 53 1.70 -10.38 3.29
CA THR A 53 2.54 -11.51 2.87
C THR A 53 1.76 -12.83 2.87
N VAL A 54 0.98 -13.08 3.93
CA VAL A 54 0.10 -14.24 4.07
C VAL A 54 -1.01 -14.25 3.01
N LEU A 55 -1.70 -13.13 2.81
CA LEU A 55 -2.76 -12.98 1.80
C LEU A 55 -2.24 -13.20 0.38
N ALA A 56 -1.05 -12.68 0.09
CA ALA A 56 -0.37 -12.90 -1.18
C ALA A 56 -0.03 -14.38 -1.39
N GLY A 57 0.44 -15.08 -0.35
CA GLY A 57 0.66 -16.54 -0.38
C GLY A 57 -0.62 -17.31 -0.71
N PHE A 58 -1.75 -16.95 -0.09
CA PHE A 58 -3.06 -17.55 -0.41
C PHE A 58 -3.50 -17.27 -1.85
N LEU A 59 -3.25 -16.07 -2.38
CA LEU A 59 -3.53 -15.75 -3.79
C LEU A 59 -2.70 -16.61 -4.76
N ILE A 60 -1.44 -16.87 -4.44
CA ILE A 60 -0.58 -17.76 -5.24
C ILE A 60 -1.12 -19.20 -5.20
N LEU A 61 -1.46 -19.72 -4.02
CA LEU A 61 -2.07 -21.05 -3.90
C LEU A 61 -3.39 -21.15 -4.69
N TYR A 62 -4.21 -20.11 -4.63
CA TYR A 62 -5.44 -20.01 -5.41
C TYR A 62 -5.17 -20.04 -6.93
N SER A 63 -4.04 -19.48 -7.38
CA SER A 63 -3.61 -19.50 -8.79
C SER A 63 -3.30 -20.90 -9.35
N PHE A 64 -2.97 -21.85 -8.49
CA PHE A 64 -2.75 -23.24 -8.90
C PHE A 64 -4.07 -23.97 -9.12
N LYS A 65 -5.08 -23.70 -8.29
CA LYS A 65 -6.40 -24.33 -8.39
C LYS A 65 -7.26 -23.73 -9.49
N ASN A 66 -7.25 -22.41 -9.65
CA ASN A 66 -8.14 -21.73 -10.59
C ASN A 66 -7.39 -21.27 -11.85
N LYS A 67 -7.63 -21.95 -12.98
CA LYS A 67 -7.03 -21.64 -14.29
C LYS A 67 -7.93 -20.76 -15.18
N SER A 68 -9.02 -20.20 -14.64
CA SER A 68 -9.95 -19.36 -15.41
C SER A 68 -9.41 -17.94 -15.60
N ALA A 69 -9.00 -17.60 -16.83
CA ALA A 69 -8.54 -16.25 -17.17
C ALA A 69 -9.58 -15.16 -16.84
N ARG A 70 -10.88 -15.47 -16.94
CA ARG A 70 -11.97 -14.52 -16.61
C ARG A 70 -11.97 -14.15 -15.13
N THR A 71 -11.69 -15.10 -14.23
CA THR A 71 -11.62 -14.83 -12.80
C THR A 71 -10.44 -13.93 -12.47
N TRP A 72 -9.26 -14.22 -13.05
CA TRP A 72 -8.07 -13.41 -12.83
C TRP A 72 -8.21 -11.99 -13.39
N MET A 73 -8.86 -11.84 -14.54
CA MET A 73 -9.21 -10.52 -15.09
C MET A 73 -10.11 -9.73 -14.14
N ARG A 74 -11.15 -10.36 -13.60
CA ARG A 74 -12.04 -9.73 -12.62
C ARG A 74 -11.29 -9.30 -11.37
N LEU A 75 -10.46 -10.18 -10.81
CA LEU A 75 -9.64 -9.85 -9.63
C LEU A 75 -8.68 -8.69 -9.91
N SER A 76 -8.02 -8.66 -11.07
CA SER A 76 -7.14 -7.54 -11.42
C SER A 76 -7.89 -6.21 -11.49
N ILE A 77 -9.09 -6.20 -12.08
CA ILE A 77 -9.96 -5.00 -12.13
C ILE A 77 -10.41 -4.58 -10.73
N GLU A 78 -10.83 -5.53 -9.89
CA GLU A 78 -11.24 -5.25 -8.51
C GLU A 78 -10.08 -4.68 -7.68
N PHE A 79 -8.89 -5.30 -7.75
CA PHE A 79 -7.71 -4.82 -7.02
C PHE A 79 -7.21 -3.46 -7.49
N ILE A 80 -7.17 -3.18 -8.80
CA ILE A 80 -6.74 -1.87 -9.28
C ILE A 80 -7.73 -0.77 -8.91
N ALA A 81 -9.05 -1.05 -8.98
CA ALA A 81 -10.06 -0.09 -8.56
C ALA A 81 -9.97 0.22 -7.06
N LEU A 82 -9.81 -0.81 -6.22
CA LEU A 82 -9.60 -0.66 -4.78
C LEU A 82 -8.30 0.09 -4.47
N PHE A 83 -7.21 -0.23 -5.17
CA PHE A 83 -5.93 0.46 -5.02
C PHE A 83 -6.06 1.96 -5.32
N VAL A 84 -6.64 2.33 -6.46
CA VAL A 84 -6.83 3.74 -6.84
C VAL A 84 -7.72 4.47 -5.82
N GLY A 85 -8.81 3.85 -5.39
CA GLY A 85 -9.72 4.43 -4.40
C GLY A 85 -9.04 4.68 -3.05
N VAL A 86 -8.35 3.67 -2.52
CA VAL A 86 -7.63 3.83 -1.24
C VAL A 86 -6.46 4.78 -1.37
N TYR A 87 -5.74 4.78 -2.49
CA TYR A 87 -4.63 5.71 -2.72
C TYR A 87 -5.10 7.17 -2.70
N ALA A 88 -6.24 7.47 -3.33
CA ALA A 88 -6.84 8.80 -3.28
C ALA A 88 -7.23 9.19 -1.84
N ILE A 89 -7.86 8.28 -1.09
CA ILE A 89 -8.21 8.49 0.32
C ILE A 89 -6.96 8.71 1.17
N TYR A 90 -5.92 7.91 0.96
CA TYR A 90 -4.63 8.04 1.65
C TYR A 90 -4.01 9.42 1.41
N HIS A 91 -3.96 9.88 0.16
CA HIS A 91 -3.39 11.18 -0.18
C HIS A 91 -4.17 12.32 0.49
N PHE A 92 -5.50 12.30 0.39
CA PHE A 92 -6.36 13.29 1.03
C PHE A 92 -6.21 13.28 2.57
N ALA A 93 -6.20 12.08 3.17
CA ALA A 93 -6.01 11.92 4.60
C ALA A 93 -4.64 12.42 5.04
N ARG A 94 -3.57 12.15 4.29
CA ARG A 94 -2.21 12.63 4.57
C ARG A 94 -2.21 14.15 4.61
N GLU A 95 -2.68 14.81 3.55
CA GLU A 95 -2.72 16.29 3.48
C GLU A 95 -3.56 16.93 4.60
N ALA A 96 -4.66 16.28 5.01
CA ALA A 96 -5.50 16.74 6.10
C ALA A 96 -4.89 16.49 7.49
N LYS A 97 -4.05 15.46 7.65
CA LYS A 97 -3.56 14.98 8.96
C LYS A 97 -2.08 15.16 9.19
N THR A 98 -1.36 15.73 8.23
CA THR A 98 0.05 16.08 8.38
C THR A 98 0.28 17.55 8.07
N LEU A 99 1.26 18.14 8.74
CA LEU A 99 1.80 19.46 8.42
C LEU A 99 3.29 19.36 8.09
N PRO A 100 3.78 20.16 7.13
CA PRO A 100 5.20 20.19 6.82
C PRO A 100 5.98 20.89 7.95
N TYR A 101 7.17 20.36 8.27
CA TYR A 101 8.15 21.01 9.10
C TYR A 101 9.56 20.58 8.67
N LEU A 102 10.36 21.54 8.20
CA LEU A 102 11.62 21.27 7.49
C LEU A 102 11.34 20.31 6.30
N ASP A 103 12.19 19.30 6.11
CA ASP A 103 12.05 18.31 5.02
C ASP A 103 11.16 17.10 5.39
N LYS A 104 10.28 17.25 6.40
CA LYS A 104 9.46 16.15 6.93
C LYS A 104 8.01 16.55 7.12
N ASP A 105 7.12 15.62 6.84
CA ASP A 105 5.71 15.72 7.26
C ASP A 105 5.57 15.21 8.68
N ILE A 106 4.86 15.99 9.51
CA ILE A 106 4.58 15.66 10.91
C ILE A 106 3.08 15.42 11.06
N VAL A 107 2.72 14.28 11.67
CA VAL A 107 1.31 13.94 11.94
C VAL A 107 0.78 14.84 13.05
N ILE A 108 -0.37 15.46 12.81
CA ILE A 108 -1.08 16.32 13.76
C ILE A 108 -2.34 15.62 14.28
N GLY A 109 -2.87 16.10 15.41
CA GLY A 109 -4.15 15.65 15.96
C GLY A 109 -5.33 16.40 15.36
N ASN A 110 -6.54 15.92 15.66
CA ASN A 110 -7.80 16.64 15.39
C ASN A 110 -8.25 17.49 16.59
N GLU A 111 -7.74 17.18 17.78
CA GLU A 111 -8.09 17.86 19.03
C GLU A 111 -6.90 18.67 19.54
N LEU A 112 -7.12 19.96 19.73
CA LEU A 112 -6.14 20.88 20.32
C LEU A 112 -6.19 20.79 21.85
N LEU A 113 -5.06 21.07 22.49
CA LEU A 113 -5.01 21.28 23.93
C LEU A 113 -5.70 22.61 24.31
N ASP A 114 -6.30 22.68 25.49
CA ASP A 114 -6.97 23.90 25.99
C ASP A 114 -6.01 25.10 26.01
N ASN A 115 -4.76 24.87 26.42
CA ASN A 115 -3.69 25.88 26.43
C ASN A 115 -2.79 25.76 25.19
N ASN A 116 -3.37 25.57 24.00
CA ASN A 116 -2.56 25.43 22.80
C ASN A 116 -1.78 26.72 22.47
N PRO A 117 -0.55 26.59 21.95
CA PRO A 117 0.31 27.72 21.64
C PRO A 117 -0.20 28.58 20.48
N PHE A 118 -1.14 28.11 19.66
CA PHE A 118 -1.70 28.88 18.56
C PHE A 118 -2.62 30.00 19.04
N GLU A 119 -3.48 29.73 20.01
CA GLU A 119 -4.33 30.75 20.64
C GLU A 119 -3.49 31.79 21.39
N THR A 120 -2.45 31.33 22.10
CA THR A 120 -1.49 32.23 22.76
C THR A 120 -0.77 33.13 21.75
N PHE A 121 -0.29 32.55 20.65
CA PHE A 121 0.41 33.28 19.59
C PHE A 121 -0.50 34.32 18.93
N LYS A 122 -1.73 33.93 18.60
CA LYS A 122 -2.75 34.80 17.98
C LYS A 122 -3.14 35.96 18.89
N THR A 123 -3.26 35.71 20.19
CA THR A 123 -3.55 36.75 21.18
C THR A 123 -2.39 37.74 21.30
N ALA A 124 -1.14 37.27 21.27
CA ALA A 124 0.05 38.11 21.40
C ALA A 124 0.38 38.92 20.13
N HIS A 125 0.18 38.37 18.93
CA HIS A 125 0.61 38.97 17.66
C HIS A 125 -0.55 39.51 16.80
N GLY A 126 -1.80 39.22 17.15
CA GLY A 126 -2.99 39.66 16.41
C GLY A 126 -3.27 38.87 15.12
N PHE A 127 -2.48 37.86 14.80
CA PHE A 127 -2.70 36.98 13.65
C PHE A 127 -2.22 35.55 13.93
N LEU A 128 -2.68 34.60 13.11
CA LEU A 128 -2.18 33.24 13.09
C LEU A 128 -1.55 32.96 11.71
N PRO A 129 -0.32 32.42 11.64
CA PRO A 129 0.30 32.02 10.39
C PRO A 129 -0.53 31.01 9.60
N ALA A 130 -0.22 30.91 8.31
CA ALA A 130 -0.85 29.93 7.43
C ALA A 130 -0.64 28.51 7.96
N ARG A 131 -1.57 27.59 7.65
CA ARG A 131 -1.58 26.22 8.20
C ARG A 131 -0.25 25.48 8.04
N ASN A 132 0.41 25.64 6.89
CA ASN A 132 1.72 25.07 6.59
C ASN A 132 2.89 25.68 7.39
N GLU A 133 2.69 26.84 8.00
CA GLU A 133 3.69 27.57 8.79
C GLU A 133 3.50 27.39 10.30
N GLN A 134 2.34 26.89 10.72
CA GLN A 134 1.99 26.74 12.14
C GLN A 134 2.95 25.81 12.90
N MET A 135 3.57 24.84 12.24
CA MET A 135 4.57 23.98 12.88
C MET A 135 5.81 24.74 13.36
N MET A 136 6.10 25.93 12.81
CA MET A 136 7.20 26.79 13.28
C MET A 136 6.94 27.34 14.69
N ILE A 137 5.69 27.60 15.06
CA ILE A 137 5.32 28.09 16.39
C ILE A 137 5.69 27.07 17.48
N ILE A 138 5.59 25.78 17.16
CA ILE A 138 5.82 24.68 18.11
C ILE A 138 7.15 23.96 17.88
N LEU A 139 8.00 24.48 16.98
CA LEU A 139 9.31 23.93 16.61
C LEU A 139 9.24 22.46 16.16
N GLY A 140 8.16 22.10 15.46
CA GLY A 140 7.98 20.75 14.95
C GLY A 140 7.43 19.73 15.96
N ASP A 141 7.09 20.12 17.19
CA ASP A 141 6.57 19.21 18.22
C ASP A 141 5.03 19.26 18.29
N PRO A 142 4.31 18.29 17.69
CA PRO A 142 2.85 18.31 17.64
C PRO A 142 2.20 18.08 19.01
N GLU A 143 2.86 17.41 19.96
CA GLU A 143 2.29 17.13 21.30
C GLU A 143 2.13 18.42 22.13
N LYS A 144 2.77 19.52 21.73
CA LYS A 144 2.59 20.85 22.37
C LYS A 144 1.26 21.52 22.03
N ALA A 145 0.66 21.17 20.90
CA ALA A 145 -0.57 21.81 20.43
C ALA A 145 -1.76 20.86 20.38
N TRP A 146 -1.53 19.58 20.11
CA TRP A 146 -2.58 18.58 19.96
C TRP A 146 -2.51 17.50 21.03
N VAL A 147 -3.69 16.96 21.36
CA VAL A 147 -3.84 15.82 22.26
C VAL A 147 -3.14 14.58 21.66
N LYS A 148 -2.36 13.89 22.49
CA LYS A 148 -1.52 12.75 22.07
C LYS A 148 -2.33 11.60 21.47
N GLU A 149 -3.46 11.28 22.08
CA GLU A 149 -4.39 10.26 21.62
C GLU A 149 -4.92 10.58 20.22
N SER A 150 -5.18 11.86 19.95
CA SER A 150 -5.65 12.34 18.66
C SER A 150 -4.58 12.21 17.56
N ILE A 151 -3.32 12.54 17.88
CA ILE A 151 -2.17 12.32 17.00
C ILE A 151 -2.01 10.83 16.69
N MET A 152 -2.07 9.98 17.71
CA MET A 152 -1.92 8.53 17.57
C MET A 152 -3.03 7.93 16.71
N SER A 153 -4.28 8.34 16.91
CA SER A 153 -5.43 7.93 16.09
C SER A 153 -5.22 8.28 14.61
N ASN A 154 -4.80 9.51 14.33
CA ASN A 154 -4.49 9.95 12.98
C ASN A 154 -3.34 9.15 12.35
N ARG A 155 -2.28 8.87 13.13
CA ARG A 155 -1.15 8.05 12.70
C ARG A 155 -1.59 6.64 12.32
N ILE A 156 -2.38 5.98 13.17
CA ILE A 156 -2.92 4.64 12.91
C ILE A 156 -3.77 4.64 11.64
N GLN A 157 -4.63 5.64 11.45
CA GLN A 157 -5.45 5.72 10.23
C GLN A 157 -4.60 5.88 8.97
N LEU A 158 -3.59 6.75 8.99
CA LEU A 158 -2.68 6.92 7.85
C LEU A 158 -1.91 5.63 7.55
N MET A 159 -1.50 4.90 8.58
CA MET A 159 -0.86 3.60 8.43
C MET A 159 -1.78 2.54 7.84
N ALA A 160 -3.02 2.46 8.31
CA ALA A 160 -3.99 1.51 7.80
C ALA A 160 -4.26 1.77 6.30
N LEU A 161 -4.41 3.04 5.91
CA LEU A 161 -4.59 3.44 4.52
C LEU A 161 -3.37 3.10 3.65
N LEU A 162 -2.16 3.39 4.15
CA LEU A 162 -0.91 3.05 3.47
C LEU A 162 -0.77 1.52 3.32
N PHE A 163 -1.10 0.77 4.37
CA PHE A 163 -1.11 -0.69 4.35
C PHE A 163 -2.07 -1.23 3.28
N PHE A 164 -3.29 -0.71 3.21
CA PHE A 164 -4.24 -1.11 2.18
C PHE A 164 -3.77 -0.76 0.76
N CYS A 165 -3.06 0.36 0.57
CA CYS A 165 -2.41 0.66 -0.71
C CYS A 165 -1.43 -0.44 -1.12
N TYR A 166 -0.54 -0.87 -0.22
CA TYR A 166 0.39 -1.95 -0.49
C TYR A 166 -0.33 -3.29 -0.75
N LEU A 167 -1.35 -3.61 0.05
CA LEU A 167 -2.10 -4.85 -0.09
C LEU A 167 -2.78 -4.95 -1.46
N PHE A 168 -3.50 -3.91 -1.87
CA PHE A 168 -4.22 -3.92 -3.15
C PHE A 168 -3.28 -3.82 -4.35
N SER A 169 -2.19 -3.07 -4.23
CA SER A 169 -1.13 -3.06 -5.25
C SER A 169 -0.51 -4.45 -5.44
N ALA A 170 -0.17 -5.15 -4.36
CA ALA A 170 0.36 -6.50 -4.44
C ALA A 170 -0.66 -7.49 -5.03
N GLY A 171 -1.92 -7.42 -4.60
CA GLY A 171 -3.02 -8.22 -5.16
C GLY A 171 -3.21 -7.99 -6.66
N PHE A 172 -3.13 -6.73 -7.10
CA PHE A 172 -3.16 -6.38 -8.52
C PHE A 172 -1.99 -7.01 -9.27
N MET A 173 -0.75 -6.83 -8.81
CA MET A 173 0.44 -7.37 -9.48
C MET A 173 0.38 -8.90 -9.62
N ILE A 174 0.02 -9.62 -8.55
CA ILE A 174 -0.09 -11.09 -8.58
C ILE A 174 -1.19 -11.53 -9.54
N SER A 175 -2.38 -10.92 -9.46
CA SER A 175 -3.51 -11.29 -10.31
C SER A 175 -3.25 -11.00 -11.78
N PHE A 176 -2.64 -9.84 -12.08
CA PHE A 176 -2.32 -9.41 -13.43
C PHE A 176 -1.20 -10.26 -14.05
N CYS A 177 -0.14 -10.56 -13.30
CA CYS A 177 0.90 -11.49 -13.75
C CYS A 177 0.33 -12.87 -14.08
N ASN A 178 -0.53 -13.43 -13.21
CA ASN A 178 -1.15 -14.72 -13.48
C ASN A 178 -2.12 -14.67 -14.68
N LEU A 179 -2.84 -13.56 -14.88
CA LEU A 179 -3.67 -13.33 -16.06
C LEU A 179 -2.84 -13.38 -17.35
N ILE A 180 -1.70 -12.69 -17.39
CA ILE A 180 -0.78 -12.70 -18.54
C ILE A 180 -0.31 -14.12 -18.84
N ILE A 181 0.08 -14.87 -17.81
CA ILE A 181 0.54 -16.27 -17.95
C ILE A 181 -0.55 -17.13 -18.58
N LEU A 182 -1.79 -17.05 -18.08
CA LEU A 182 -2.92 -17.82 -18.61
C LEU A 182 -3.28 -17.43 -20.06
N TYR A 183 -3.20 -16.14 -20.40
CA TYR A 183 -3.40 -15.70 -21.79
C TYR A 183 -2.31 -16.24 -22.72
N LYS A 184 -1.04 -16.18 -22.32
CA LYS A 184 0.09 -16.73 -23.09
C LYS A 184 -0.08 -18.23 -23.33
N GLU A 185 -0.47 -18.99 -22.32
CA GLU A 185 -0.74 -20.43 -22.45
C GLU A 185 -1.89 -20.73 -23.42
N LYS A 186 -2.97 -19.94 -23.37
CA LYS A 186 -4.13 -20.10 -24.26
C LYS A 186 -3.76 -19.84 -25.73
N TYR A 187 -3.00 -18.78 -26.00
CA TYR A 187 -2.53 -18.45 -27.36
C TYR A 187 -1.56 -19.50 -27.92
N GLN A 188 -0.62 -19.99 -27.11
CA GLN A 188 0.30 -21.04 -27.55
C GLN A 188 -0.44 -22.34 -27.89
N LYS A 189 -1.44 -22.75 -27.10
CA LYS A 189 -2.27 -23.91 -27.41
C LYS A 189 -3.02 -23.73 -28.73
N LYS A 190 -3.67 -22.58 -28.95
CA LYS A 190 -4.41 -22.28 -30.18
C LYS A 190 -3.52 -22.40 -31.43
N ASN A 191 -2.31 -21.82 -31.41
CA ASN A 191 -1.39 -21.87 -32.55
C ASN A 191 -0.88 -23.30 -32.83
N THR A 192 -0.70 -24.11 -31.79
CA THR A 192 -0.28 -25.52 -31.94
C THR A 192 -1.41 -26.37 -32.54
N THR A 193 -2.67 -26.10 -32.20
CA THR A 193 -3.83 -26.80 -32.76
C THR A 193 -4.10 -26.40 -34.21
N VAL A 194 -3.94 -25.11 -34.55
CA VAL A 194 -4.05 -24.62 -35.94
C VAL A 194 -2.94 -25.20 -36.82
N SER A 195 -1.70 -25.26 -36.34
CA SER A 195 -0.61 -25.88 -37.13
C SER A 195 -0.84 -27.37 -37.41
N LYS A 196 -1.50 -28.10 -36.51
CA LYS A 196 -1.80 -29.53 -36.74
C LYS A 196 -2.92 -29.77 -37.74
N THR A 197 -3.87 -28.83 -37.85
CA THR A 197 -5.03 -28.94 -38.75
C THR A 197 -4.74 -28.47 -40.18
N VAL A 198 -3.60 -27.82 -40.42
CA VAL A 198 -3.15 -27.40 -41.77
C VAL A 198 -2.21 -28.42 -42.41
N ILE A 199 -1.78 -29.45 -41.68
CA ILE A 199 -0.85 -30.50 -42.14
C ILE A 199 -1.60 -31.82 -42.46
N GLU A 200 -2.91 -31.88 -42.26
CA GLU A 200 -3.80 -32.98 -42.70
C GLU A 200 -4.56 -32.58 -43.97
#